data_AF-A0A520FV24-F1
#
_entry.id   AF-A0A520FV24-F1
#
_cell.length_a   1.000
_cell.length_b   1.000
_cell.length_c   1.000
_cell.angle_alpha   90.00
_cell.angle_beta   90.00
_cell.angle_gamma   90.00
#
_symmetry.space_group_name_H-M   'P 1'
#
loop_
_entity.id
_entity.type
_entity.pdbx_description
1 polymer ?
#
loop_
_entity_poly.entity_id
_entity_poly.type
_entity_poly.pdbx_seq_one_letter_code
_entity_poly.pdbx_strand_id
1 'polypeptide(L)'
;MTTRIAVFGTGYLGATHAACMAELGHEVLGVDVDAAKLAKLEAGEVPFYEPGLEEVLRRNIAAGRLRFTSSYEEAAEFADIHFLGVGTPQKKGEFAADLKFVDAVIETLAPLLAGPSVIFGKSTVPVGTAERLGARARELSPAGDGVEVAWNPEFLREGFAVQDTLHPDRLVLGVDRDRPGRAEAVAREVYAQLLDEGIPFLVSDLATAELVKASANAFLATKISFIN
;
A
#
# COMPACT_ATOMS: atom_id res chain seq x y z
N MET A 1 -14.75 -10.58 7.06
CA MET A 1 -14.07 -10.66 8.37
C MET A 1 -13.33 -9.36 8.56
N THR A 2 -13.22 -8.86 9.80
CA THR A 2 -12.45 -7.63 10.08
C THR A 2 -10.99 -8.01 10.29
N THR A 3 -10.09 -7.39 9.52
CA THR A 3 -8.64 -7.58 9.65
C THR A 3 -7.99 -6.30 10.19
N ARG A 4 -6.81 -6.44 10.79
CA ARG A 4 -5.98 -5.31 11.23
C ARG A 4 -4.90 -5.03 10.20
N ILE A 5 -4.81 -3.78 9.78
CA ILE A 5 -3.95 -3.34 8.66
C ILE A 5 -3.13 -2.12 9.09
N ALA A 6 -1.82 -2.16 8.90
CA ALA A 6 -0.97 -0.98 8.99
C ALA A 6 -0.66 -0.43 7.59
N VAL A 7 -0.72 0.89 7.41
CA VAL A 7 -0.39 1.54 6.13
C VAL A 7 0.74 2.55 6.34
N PHE A 8 1.90 2.26 5.76
CA PHE A 8 3.11 3.07 5.89
C PHE A 8 3.20 4.13 4.79
N GLY A 9 3.35 5.38 5.22
CA GLY A 9 3.26 6.56 4.38
C GLY A 9 1.83 7.06 4.32
N THR A 10 1.62 8.33 4.67
CA THR A 10 0.30 8.98 4.67
C THR A 10 0.24 10.16 3.69
N GLY A 11 0.99 10.04 2.59
CA GLY A 11 0.81 10.91 1.42
C GLY A 11 -0.49 10.58 0.67
N TYR A 12 -0.65 11.15 -0.54
CA TYR A 12 -1.85 10.98 -1.37
C TYR A 12 -2.31 9.52 -1.47
N LEU A 13 -1.42 8.62 -1.88
CA LEU A 13 -1.70 7.18 -1.98
C LEU A 13 -2.05 6.56 -0.62
N GLY A 14 -1.15 6.67 0.35
CA GLY A 14 -1.26 5.91 1.58
C GLY A 14 -2.37 6.39 2.52
N ALA A 15 -2.61 7.70 2.64
CA ALA A 15 -3.74 8.22 3.42
C ALA A 15 -5.08 7.85 2.78
N THR A 16 -5.19 7.92 1.45
CA THR A 16 -6.41 7.48 0.73
C THR A 16 -6.63 5.99 0.92
N HIS A 17 -5.59 5.18 0.77
CA HIS A 17 -5.69 3.73 0.95
C HIS A 17 -6.09 3.37 2.38
N ALA A 18 -5.48 3.98 3.40
CA ALA A 18 -5.82 3.75 4.80
C ALA A 18 -7.29 4.09 5.10
N ALA A 19 -7.76 5.24 4.64
CA ALA A 19 -9.14 5.66 4.81
C ALA A 19 -10.13 4.71 4.13
N CYS A 20 -9.81 4.25 2.90
CA CYS A 20 -10.66 3.33 2.16
C CYS A 20 -10.66 1.91 2.75
N MET A 21 -9.52 1.40 3.23
CA MET A 21 -9.52 0.10 3.94
C MET A 21 -10.36 0.16 5.21
N ALA A 22 -10.34 1.28 5.94
CA ALA A 22 -11.21 1.46 7.10
C ALA A 22 -12.69 1.55 6.71
N GLU A 23 -12.98 2.16 5.56
CA GLU A 23 -14.34 2.23 4.98
C GLU A 23 -14.87 0.85 4.58
N LEU A 24 -14.02 -0.04 4.07
CA LEU A 24 -14.34 -1.45 3.82
C LEU A 24 -14.53 -2.27 5.12
N GLY A 25 -14.35 -1.65 6.29
CA GLY A 25 -14.66 -2.24 7.59
C GLY A 25 -13.47 -2.89 8.31
N HIS A 26 -12.24 -2.66 7.84
CA HIS A 26 -11.01 -3.08 8.52
C HIS A 26 -10.66 -2.14 9.67
N GLU A 27 -9.88 -2.63 10.63
CA GLU A 27 -9.21 -1.78 11.61
C GLU A 27 -7.86 -1.36 11.03
N VAL A 28 -7.62 -0.06 10.91
CA VAL A 28 -6.48 0.50 10.17
C VAL A 28 -5.68 1.46 11.03
N LEU A 29 -4.35 1.31 10.95
CA LEU A 29 -3.37 2.21 11.54
C LEU A 29 -2.50 2.83 10.44
N GLY A 30 -2.68 4.12 10.18
CA GLY A 30 -1.80 4.88 9.29
C GLY A 30 -0.50 5.26 10.00
N VAL A 31 0.63 5.04 9.35
CA VAL A 31 1.96 5.26 9.94
C VAL A 31 2.75 6.26 9.11
N ASP A 32 3.26 7.31 9.73
CA ASP A 32 4.15 8.29 9.09
C ASP A 32 5.18 8.83 10.09
N VAL A 33 6.31 9.30 9.59
CA VAL A 33 7.35 9.91 10.44
C VAL A 33 7.11 11.42 10.64
N ASP A 34 6.23 12.02 9.83
CA ASP A 34 5.89 13.44 9.91
C ASP A 34 4.75 13.69 10.91
N ALA A 35 5.11 14.11 12.12
CA ALA A 35 4.15 14.42 13.19
C ALA A 35 3.14 15.52 12.81
N ALA A 36 3.53 16.50 11.99
CA ALA A 36 2.61 17.56 11.58
C ALA A 36 1.54 17.04 10.62
N LYS A 37 1.91 16.07 9.78
CA LYS A 37 0.97 15.38 8.88
C LYS A 37 0.01 14.47 9.67
N LEU A 38 0.53 13.71 10.63
CA LEU A 38 -0.30 12.87 11.50
C LEU A 38 -1.33 13.70 12.26
N ALA A 39 -0.92 14.81 12.89
CA ALA A 39 -1.83 15.67 13.64
C ALA A 39 -2.99 16.22 12.79
N LYS A 40 -2.71 16.58 11.52
CA LYS A 40 -3.77 17.01 10.58
C LYS A 40 -4.73 15.87 10.26
N LEU A 41 -4.19 14.69 9.94
CA LEU A 41 -5.01 13.52 9.61
C LEU A 41 -5.88 13.07 10.80
N GLU A 42 -5.35 13.11 12.02
CA GLU A 42 -6.10 12.84 13.26
C GLU A 42 -7.22 13.85 13.51
N ALA A 43 -7.03 15.11 13.13
CA ALA A 43 -8.08 16.13 13.14
C ALA A 43 -9.10 15.95 12.00
N GLY A 44 -8.92 14.94 11.14
CA GLY A 44 -9.75 14.72 9.96
C GLY A 44 -9.51 15.75 8.86
N GLU A 45 -8.29 16.31 8.78
CA GLU A 45 -7.87 17.25 7.75
C GLU A 45 -6.87 16.58 6.79
N VAL A 46 -7.17 16.64 5.48
CA VAL A 46 -6.30 16.08 4.45
C VAL A 46 -5.33 17.17 3.94
N PRO A 47 -4.01 16.92 3.88
CA PRO A 47 -3.03 17.93 3.45
C PRO A 47 -2.99 18.14 1.91
N PHE A 48 -3.94 17.57 1.17
CA PHE A 48 -4.08 17.62 -0.28
C PHE A 48 -5.56 17.57 -0.66
N TYR A 49 -5.89 17.99 -1.87
CA TYR A 49 -7.27 17.95 -2.36
C TYR A 49 -7.60 16.58 -2.95
N GLU A 50 -8.58 15.91 -2.36
CA GLU A 50 -9.17 14.68 -2.89
C GLU A 50 -10.67 14.65 -2.55
N PRO A 51 -11.57 14.73 -3.54
CA PRO A 51 -13.01 14.74 -3.29
C PRO A 51 -13.49 13.54 -2.46
N GLY A 52 -14.25 13.80 -1.40
CA GLY A 52 -14.84 12.76 -0.54
C GLY A 52 -13.89 12.15 0.49
N LEU A 53 -12.57 12.38 0.39
CA LEU A 53 -11.61 11.75 1.30
C LEU A 53 -11.74 12.28 2.73
N GLU A 54 -12.00 13.58 2.91
CA GLU A 54 -12.15 14.20 4.22
C GLU A 54 -13.35 13.62 4.98
N GLU A 55 -14.46 13.38 4.28
CA GLU A 55 -15.65 12.74 4.85
C GLU A 55 -15.42 11.27 5.22
N VAL A 56 -14.74 10.50 4.35
CA VAL A 56 -14.38 9.10 4.63
C VAL A 56 -13.43 9.02 5.82
N LEU A 57 -12.42 9.90 5.85
CA LEU A 57 -11.43 10.00 6.92
C LEU A 57 -12.11 10.26 8.27
N ARG A 58 -12.91 11.33 8.37
CA ARG A 58 -13.62 11.70 9.61
C ARG A 58 -14.57 10.62 10.09
N ARG A 59 -15.33 9.99 9.18
CA ARG A 59 -16.26 8.92 9.53
C ARG A 59 -15.54 7.72 10.16
N ASN A 60 -14.39 7.33 9.60
CA ASN A 60 -13.66 6.16 10.09
C ASN A 60 -12.83 6.45 11.35
N ILE A 61 -12.34 7.68 11.54
CA ILE A 61 -11.76 8.13 12.81
C ILE A 61 -12.84 8.13 13.90
N ALA A 62 -13.99 8.73 13.65
CA ALA A 62 -15.10 8.78 14.61
C ALA A 62 -15.63 7.38 14.97
N ALA A 63 -15.58 6.44 14.02
CA ALA A 63 -15.94 5.04 14.24
C ALA A 63 -14.86 4.20 14.95
N GLY A 64 -13.68 4.78 15.24
CA GLY A 64 -12.55 4.09 15.85
C GLY A 64 -11.86 3.05 14.96
N ARG A 65 -12.20 2.99 13.67
CA ARG A 65 -11.61 2.06 12.71
C ARG A 65 -10.33 2.59 12.08
N LEU A 66 -10.08 3.89 12.10
CA LEU A 66 -8.87 4.50 11.57
C LEU A 66 -8.17 5.31 12.66
N ARG A 67 -6.88 5.02 12.85
CA ARG A 67 -5.99 5.72 13.77
C ARG A 67 -4.68 6.04 13.05
N PHE A 68 -3.89 6.95 13.62
CA PHE A 68 -2.58 7.31 13.09
C PHE A 68 -1.52 7.21 14.19
N THR A 69 -0.29 6.87 13.81
CA THR A 69 0.85 6.79 14.75
C THR A 69 2.17 7.08 14.03
N SER A 70 3.20 7.41 14.79
CA SER A 70 4.59 7.42 14.32
C SER A 70 5.40 6.21 14.77
N SER A 71 4.82 5.30 15.57
CA SER A 71 5.53 4.13 16.11
C SER A 71 5.40 2.93 15.17
N TYR A 72 6.57 2.39 14.78
CA TYR A 72 6.64 1.13 14.04
C TYR A 72 6.38 -0.07 14.95
N GLU A 73 6.74 0.02 16.23
CA GLU A 73 6.49 -0.99 17.25
C GLU A 73 4.99 -1.17 17.46
N GLU A 74 4.24 -0.07 17.62
CA GLU A 74 2.78 -0.11 17.68
C GLU A 74 2.19 -0.73 16.41
N ALA A 75 2.71 -0.37 15.24
CA ALA A 75 2.24 -0.91 13.97
C ALA A 75 2.50 -2.41 13.78
N ALA A 76 3.65 -2.90 14.24
CA ALA A 76 4.01 -4.32 14.21
C ALA A 76 3.22 -5.14 15.23
N GLU A 77 2.89 -4.58 16.39
CA GLU A 77 2.03 -5.23 17.39
C GLU A 77 0.56 -5.24 16.94
N PHE A 78 0.12 -4.17 16.27
CA PHE A 78 -1.26 -3.98 15.87
C PHE A 78 -1.70 -4.92 14.74
N ALA A 79 -0.87 -5.13 13.72
CA ALA A 79 -1.27 -5.79 12.48
C ALA A 79 -0.23 -6.78 11.98
N ASP A 80 -0.71 -7.82 11.27
CA ASP A 80 0.12 -8.75 10.49
C ASP A 80 0.04 -8.46 8.97
N ILE A 81 -0.74 -7.45 8.58
CA ILE A 81 -0.92 -7.00 7.19
C ILE A 81 -0.43 -5.56 7.08
N HIS A 82 0.55 -5.33 6.23
CA HIS A 82 1.22 -4.04 6.10
C HIS A 82 1.19 -3.57 4.64
N PHE A 83 0.73 -2.35 4.38
CA PHE A 83 0.82 -1.73 3.05
C PHE A 83 1.90 -0.66 3.01
N LEU A 84 2.73 -0.66 1.97
CA LEU A 84 3.73 0.38 1.72
C LEU A 84 3.18 1.36 0.68
N GLY A 85 2.75 2.53 1.15
CA GLY A 85 2.23 3.64 0.37
C GLY A 85 3.14 4.88 0.37
N VAL A 86 4.45 4.70 0.62
CA VAL A 86 5.43 5.80 0.64
C VAL A 86 5.80 6.24 -0.78
N GLY A 87 6.22 7.50 -0.93
CA GLY A 87 6.61 8.04 -2.22
C GLY A 87 7.92 7.46 -2.76
N THR A 88 8.02 7.38 -4.08
CA THR A 88 9.22 6.95 -4.82
C THR A 88 9.59 7.99 -5.89
N PRO A 89 9.94 9.22 -5.46
CA PRO A 89 10.21 10.32 -6.40
C PRO A 89 11.40 10.00 -7.29
N GLN A 90 11.51 10.66 -8.44
CA GLN A 90 12.70 10.53 -9.28
C GLN A 90 13.93 11.08 -8.54
N LYS A 91 15.06 10.38 -8.65
CA LYS A 91 16.35 10.85 -8.17
C LYS A 91 16.80 12.10 -8.92
N LYS A 92 17.34 13.06 -8.18
CA LYS A 92 17.81 14.33 -8.76
C LYS A 92 18.95 14.07 -9.75
N GLY A 93 18.72 14.36 -11.03
CA GLY A 93 19.72 14.23 -12.10
C GLY A 93 19.84 12.84 -12.71
N GLU A 94 18.98 11.88 -12.34
CA GLU A 94 18.99 10.52 -12.87
C GLU A 94 17.59 10.12 -13.36
N PHE A 95 17.50 9.16 -14.28
CA PHE A 95 16.24 8.55 -14.70
C PHE A 95 15.90 7.30 -13.86
N ALA A 96 16.02 7.43 -12.54
CA ALA A 96 15.80 6.35 -11.59
C ALA A 96 14.86 6.78 -10.46
N ALA A 97 14.08 5.83 -9.94
CA ALA A 97 13.27 6.04 -8.74
C ALA A 97 14.16 6.08 -7.48
N ASP A 98 13.84 6.97 -6.55
CA ASP A 98 14.42 7.00 -5.21
C ASP A 98 13.66 6.01 -4.32
N LEU A 99 14.30 4.87 -4.05
CA LEU A 99 13.73 3.78 -3.26
C LEU A 99 14.00 3.91 -1.76
N LYS A 100 14.69 4.97 -1.31
CA LYS A 100 15.12 5.08 0.10
C LYS A 100 13.95 4.99 1.09
N PHE A 101 12.76 5.45 0.71
CA PHE A 101 11.61 5.45 1.60
C PHE A 101 10.99 4.06 1.72
N VAL A 102 10.86 3.29 0.63
CA VAL A 102 10.39 1.90 0.70
C VAL A 102 11.42 1.03 1.43
N ASP A 103 12.70 1.27 1.18
CA ASP A 103 13.80 0.57 1.85
C ASP A 103 13.77 0.86 3.36
N ALA A 104 13.63 2.13 3.76
CA ALA A 104 13.55 2.51 5.17
C ALA A 104 12.37 1.87 5.91
N VAL A 105 11.21 1.71 5.26
CA VAL A 105 10.08 0.99 5.87
C VAL A 105 10.46 -0.46 6.14
N ILE A 106 11.07 -1.16 5.19
CA ILE A 106 11.48 -2.57 5.37
C ILE A 106 12.56 -2.69 6.44
N GLU A 107 13.59 -1.84 6.42
CA GLU A 107 14.67 -1.85 7.41
C GLU A 107 14.17 -1.60 8.84
N THR A 108 13.09 -0.84 9.02
CA THR A 108 12.54 -0.51 10.33
C THR A 108 11.49 -1.51 10.79
N LEU A 109 10.59 -1.92 9.89
CA LEU A 109 9.46 -2.79 10.22
C LEU A 109 9.88 -4.25 10.36
N ALA A 110 10.66 -4.79 9.42
CA ALA A 110 10.93 -6.22 9.37
C ALA A 110 11.55 -6.79 10.66
N PRO A 111 12.51 -6.11 11.33
CA PRO A 111 13.06 -6.58 12.62
C PRO A 111 12.03 -6.74 13.74
N LEU A 112 10.88 -6.06 13.63
CA LEU A 112 9.81 -6.08 14.62
C LEU A 112 8.79 -7.20 14.36
N LEU A 113 8.81 -7.80 13.18
CA LEU A 113 7.86 -8.85 12.79
C LEU A 113 8.33 -10.21 13.32
N ALA A 114 7.84 -10.58 14.51
CA ALA A 114 8.14 -11.87 15.13
C ALA A 114 7.18 -13.00 14.69
N GLY A 115 6.10 -12.66 14.00
CA GLY A 115 5.06 -13.58 13.56
C GLY A 115 4.89 -13.66 12.05
N PRO A 116 4.02 -14.58 11.59
CA PRO A 116 3.47 -14.61 10.24
C PRO A 116 2.91 -13.26 9.76
N SER A 117 3.56 -12.58 8.81
CA SER A 117 3.08 -11.28 8.30
C SER A 117 3.14 -11.19 6.77
N VAL A 118 2.32 -10.32 6.19
CA VAL A 118 2.34 -9.99 4.74
C VAL A 118 2.54 -8.50 4.56
N ILE A 119 3.53 -8.15 3.73
CA ILE A 119 3.83 -6.78 3.33
C ILE A 119 3.43 -6.61 1.86
N PHE A 120 2.43 -5.77 1.61
CA PHE A 120 1.98 -5.40 0.27
C PHE A 120 2.59 -4.06 -0.15
N GLY A 121 3.43 -4.08 -1.18
CA GLY A 121 3.88 -2.85 -1.81
C GLY A 121 2.80 -2.22 -2.70
N LYS A 122 2.47 -0.95 -2.48
CA LYS A 122 1.61 -0.17 -3.40
C LYS A 122 2.36 0.91 -4.16
N SER A 123 3.49 1.38 -3.61
CA SER A 123 4.36 2.36 -4.24
C SER A 123 4.72 1.97 -5.67
N THR A 124 4.88 2.95 -6.56
CA THR A 124 5.38 2.69 -7.92
C THR A 124 6.89 2.45 -7.85
N VAL A 125 7.34 1.24 -8.17
CA VAL A 125 8.76 0.86 -8.10
C VAL A 125 9.23 0.22 -9.42
N PRO A 126 10.54 0.27 -9.72
CA PRO A 126 11.11 -0.50 -10.83
C PRO A 126 11.02 -2.00 -10.60
N VAL A 127 10.97 -2.77 -11.69
CA VAL A 127 10.99 -4.24 -11.67
C VAL A 127 12.20 -4.76 -10.90
N GLY A 128 11.98 -5.77 -10.06
CA GLY A 128 12.98 -6.40 -9.19
C GLY A 128 13.08 -5.79 -7.79
N THR A 129 12.30 -4.74 -7.50
CA THR A 129 12.30 -4.12 -6.17
C THR A 129 11.66 -5.03 -5.14
N ALA A 130 10.49 -5.59 -5.43
CA ALA A 130 9.73 -6.44 -4.54
C ALA A 130 10.50 -7.72 -4.17
N GLU A 131 11.21 -8.33 -5.12
CA GLU A 131 12.05 -9.51 -4.86
C GLU A 131 13.19 -9.17 -3.89
N ARG A 132 13.91 -8.06 -4.13
CA ARG A 132 14.97 -7.57 -3.25
C ARG A 132 14.44 -7.27 -1.84
N LEU A 133 13.31 -6.57 -1.75
CA LEU A 133 12.69 -6.22 -0.47
C LEU A 133 12.18 -7.47 0.27
N GLY A 134 11.65 -8.46 -0.45
CA GLY A 134 11.26 -9.76 0.12
C GLY A 134 12.44 -10.51 0.72
N ALA A 135 13.56 -10.59 0.00
CA ALA A 135 14.78 -11.20 0.54
C ALA A 135 15.27 -10.45 1.79
N ARG A 136 15.28 -9.11 1.75
CA ARG A 136 15.73 -8.28 2.86
C ARG A 136 14.83 -8.37 4.08
N ALA A 137 13.51 -8.37 3.90
CA ALA A 137 12.55 -8.50 4.98
C ALA A 137 12.72 -9.83 5.74
N ARG A 138 12.94 -10.94 5.02
CA ARG A 138 13.21 -12.25 5.62
C ARG A 138 14.54 -12.32 6.35
N GLU A 139 15.57 -11.67 5.83
CA GLU A 139 16.89 -11.59 6.48
C GLU A 139 16.81 -10.85 7.82
N LEU A 140 16.03 -9.77 7.87
CA LEU A 140 15.91 -8.90 9.04
C LEU A 140 14.93 -9.42 10.09
N SER A 141 13.86 -10.09 9.65
CA SER A 141 12.76 -10.49 10.53
C SER A 141 13.12 -11.72 11.37
N PRO A 142 12.81 -11.71 12.68
CA PRO A 142 12.88 -12.90 13.53
C PRO A 142 12.00 -14.07 13.03
N ALA A 143 10.94 -13.78 12.28
CA ALA A 143 10.08 -14.79 11.67
C ALA A 143 10.65 -15.42 10.39
N GLY A 144 11.72 -14.86 9.82
CA GLY A 144 12.36 -15.38 8.60
C GLY A 144 11.37 -15.51 7.44
N ASP A 145 11.24 -16.73 6.90
CA ASP A 145 10.26 -17.07 5.85
C ASP A 145 8.78 -16.89 6.27
N GLY A 146 8.52 -16.58 7.54
CA GLY A 146 7.20 -16.17 8.02
C GLY A 146 6.73 -14.81 7.49
N VAL A 147 7.65 -13.94 7.03
CA VAL A 147 7.34 -12.65 6.40
C VAL A 147 7.34 -12.79 4.88
N GLU A 148 6.21 -12.44 4.28
CA GLU A 148 6.03 -12.49 2.84
C GLU A 148 5.87 -11.07 2.28
N VAL A 149 6.58 -10.76 1.20
CA VAL A 149 6.41 -9.52 0.44
C VAL A 149 5.69 -9.85 -0.86
N ALA A 150 4.60 -9.14 -1.11
CA ALA A 150 3.84 -9.18 -2.35
C ALA A 150 3.66 -7.76 -2.90
N TRP A 151 3.38 -7.63 -4.19
CA TRP A 151 3.23 -6.32 -4.82
C TRP A 151 1.82 -6.09 -5.34
N ASN A 152 1.13 -5.09 -4.80
CA ASN A 152 -0.24 -4.77 -5.13
C ASN A 152 -0.31 -3.30 -5.60
N PRO A 153 0.08 -3.03 -6.86
CA PRO A 153 0.16 -1.68 -7.39
C PRO A 153 -1.20 -0.98 -7.38
N GLU A 154 -1.16 0.34 -7.29
CA GLU A 154 -2.31 1.23 -7.34
C GLU A 154 -2.55 1.78 -8.76
N PHE A 155 -3.77 2.14 -9.11
CA PHE A 155 -4.12 2.74 -10.41
C PHE A 155 -5.00 3.99 -10.25
N LEU A 156 -4.74 4.77 -9.21
CA LEU A 156 -5.53 5.92 -8.82
C LEU A 156 -5.35 7.08 -9.81
N ARG A 157 -6.43 7.81 -10.05
CA ARG A 157 -6.40 9.10 -10.74
C ARG A 157 -6.58 10.22 -9.72
N GLU A 158 -5.78 11.27 -9.85
CA GLU A 158 -5.95 12.46 -9.01
C GLU A 158 -7.37 13.03 -9.12
N GLY A 159 -8.03 13.25 -7.98
CA GLY A 159 -9.42 13.69 -7.90
C GLY A 159 -10.47 12.58 -7.92
N PHE A 160 -10.06 11.31 -8.07
CA PHE A 160 -10.94 10.13 -8.06
C PHE A 160 -10.40 8.98 -7.21
N ALA A 161 -9.34 9.17 -6.42
CA ALA A 161 -8.67 8.10 -5.70
C ALA A 161 -9.55 7.38 -4.68
N VAL A 162 -10.51 8.05 -4.04
CA VAL A 162 -11.48 7.36 -3.16
C VAL A 162 -12.31 6.37 -3.98
N GLN A 163 -12.89 6.83 -5.09
CA GLN A 163 -13.67 5.98 -5.98
C GLN A 163 -12.81 4.86 -6.58
N ASP A 164 -11.61 5.19 -7.07
CA ASP A 164 -10.71 4.23 -7.69
C ASP A 164 -10.17 3.21 -6.69
N THR A 165 -10.20 3.49 -5.38
CA THR A 165 -9.84 2.51 -4.33
C THR A 165 -11.02 1.63 -3.93
N LEU A 166 -12.22 2.21 -3.83
CA LEU A 166 -13.43 1.49 -3.39
C LEU A 166 -14.12 0.73 -4.53
N HIS A 167 -13.95 1.15 -5.78
CA HIS A 167 -14.52 0.50 -6.96
C HIS A 167 -13.51 0.52 -8.13
N PRO A 168 -12.34 -0.14 -8.01
CA PRO A 168 -11.33 -0.15 -9.06
C PRO A 168 -11.77 -0.95 -10.28
N ASP A 169 -11.30 -0.60 -11.48
CA ASP A 169 -11.54 -1.42 -12.68
C ASP A 169 -10.99 -2.86 -12.56
N ARG A 170 -9.93 -3.03 -11.75
CA ARG A 170 -9.23 -4.28 -11.46
C ARG A 170 -8.28 -4.11 -10.29
N LEU A 171 -8.01 -5.22 -9.61
CA LEU A 171 -6.96 -5.39 -8.63
C LEU A 171 -5.86 -6.27 -9.23
N VAL A 172 -4.60 -5.90 -9.01
CA VAL A 172 -3.42 -6.67 -9.46
C VAL A 172 -2.60 -7.08 -8.26
N LEU A 173 -2.20 -8.34 -8.17
CA LEU A 173 -1.32 -8.86 -7.13
C LEU A 173 -0.17 -9.64 -7.76
N GLY A 174 1.06 -9.19 -7.52
CA GLY A 174 2.28 -9.95 -7.74
C GLY A 174 2.63 -10.76 -6.50
N VAL A 175 2.91 -12.05 -6.68
CA VAL A 175 3.39 -12.95 -5.63
C VAL A 175 4.74 -13.56 -6.02
N ASP A 176 5.52 -14.01 -5.03
CA ASP A 176 6.71 -14.80 -5.27
C ASP A 176 6.30 -16.23 -5.71
N ARG A 177 6.54 -16.57 -6.97
CA ARG A 177 6.17 -17.89 -7.53
C ARG A 177 7.10 -19.00 -7.09
N ASP A 178 8.34 -18.66 -6.75
CA ASP A 178 9.34 -19.63 -6.30
C ASP A 178 9.17 -19.92 -4.80
N ARG A 179 8.44 -19.04 -4.08
CA ARG A 179 8.10 -19.18 -2.66
C ARG A 179 6.62 -18.90 -2.42
N PRO A 180 5.73 -19.83 -2.77
CA PRO A 180 4.30 -19.66 -2.54
C PRO A 180 4.03 -19.50 -1.04
N GLY A 181 3.28 -18.45 -0.69
CA GLY A 181 2.90 -18.14 0.67
C GLY A 181 1.40 -17.87 0.83
N ARG A 182 1.07 -17.02 1.79
CA ARG A 182 -0.30 -16.64 2.17
C ARG A 182 -0.76 -15.33 1.53
N ALA A 183 0.10 -14.59 0.82
CA ALA A 183 -0.23 -13.24 0.34
C ALA A 183 -1.48 -13.20 -0.55
N GLU A 184 -1.69 -14.19 -1.43
CA GLU A 184 -2.91 -14.22 -2.25
C GLU A 184 -4.17 -14.43 -1.40
N ALA A 185 -4.14 -15.37 -0.45
CA ALA A 185 -5.27 -15.63 0.44
C ALA A 185 -5.59 -14.40 1.30
N VAL A 186 -4.56 -13.76 1.87
CA VAL A 186 -4.69 -12.53 2.65
C VAL A 186 -5.25 -11.38 1.79
N ALA A 187 -4.75 -11.21 0.56
CA ALA A 187 -5.28 -10.17 -0.33
C ALA A 187 -6.76 -10.40 -0.68
N ARG A 188 -7.16 -11.66 -0.89
CA ARG A 188 -8.57 -12.01 -1.15
C ARG A 188 -9.46 -11.76 0.07
N GLU A 189 -8.94 -11.93 1.28
CA GLU A 189 -9.66 -11.58 2.51
C GLU A 189 -9.81 -10.05 2.65
N VAL A 190 -8.72 -9.30 2.45
CA VAL A 190 -8.74 -7.82 2.51
C VAL A 190 -9.69 -7.25 1.47
N TYR A 191 -9.70 -7.78 0.25
CA TYR A 191 -10.53 -7.28 -0.83
C TYR A 191 -11.87 -8.00 -0.98
N ALA A 192 -12.29 -8.82 -0.01
CA ALA A 192 -13.46 -9.70 -0.15
C ALA A 192 -14.72 -8.96 -0.63
N GLN A 193 -15.02 -7.78 -0.07
CA GLN A 193 -16.17 -6.96 -0.50
C GLN A 193 -16.07 -6.53 -1.97
N LEU A 194 -14.88 -6.12 -2.41
CA LEU A 194 -14.64 -5.73 -3.81
C LEU A 194 -14.76 -6.93 -4.74
N LEU A 195 -14.28 -8.09 -4.31
CA LEU A 195 -14.40 -9.33 -5.09
C LEU A 195 -15.85 -9.80 -5.21
N ASP A 196 -16.66 -9.62 -4.17
CA ASP A 196 -18.09 -9.92 -4.17
C ASP A 196 -18.87 -9.00 -5.13
N GLU A 197 -18.38 -7.78 -5.37
CA GLU A 197 -18.90 -6.86 -6.41
C GLU A 197 -18.48 -7.27 -7.84
N GLY A 198 -17.68 -8.32 -7.99
CA GLY A 198 -17.21 -8.82 -9.29
C GLY A 198 -16.00 -8.07 -9.83
N ILE A 199 -15.29 -7.31 -9.00
CA ILE A 199 -14.06 -6.62 -9.39
C ILE A 199 -12.99 -7.67 -9.80
N PRO A 200 -12.43 -7.58 -11.02
CA PRO A 200 -11.40 -8.53 -11.47
C PRO A 200 -10.17 -8.53 -10.57
N PHE A 201 -9.70 -9.72 -10.18
CA PHE A 201 -8.49 -9.91 -9.38
C PHE A 201 -7.45 -10.70 -10.17
N LEU A 202 -6.39 -10.01 -10.60
CA LEU A 202 -5.35 -10.53 -11.47
C LEU A 202 -4.11 -10.88 -10.65
N VAL A 203 -3.76 -12.17 -10.61
CA VAL A 203 -2.58 -12.65 -9.90
C VAL A 203 -1.45 -12.96 -10.88
N SER A 204 -0.25 -12.43 -10.63
CA SER A 204 0.96 -12.63 -11.45
C SER A 204 2.19 -12.86 -10.59
N ASP A 205 3.37 -12.99 -11.20
CA ASP A 205 4.63 -12.84 -10.48
C ASP A 205 4.89 -11.36 -10.09
N LEU A 206 5.85 -11.15 -9.17
CA LEU A 206 6.26 -9.84 -8.69
C LEU A 206 6.69 -8.89 -9.83
N ALA A 207 7.58 -9.36 -10.70
CA ALA A 207 8.15 -8.56 -11.79
C ALA A 207 7.06 -8.05 -12.74
N THR A 208 6.09 -8.91 -13.07
CA THR A 208 4.93 -8.56 -13.89
C THR A 208 4.06 -7.52 -13.20
N ALA A 209 3.77 -7.67 -11.91
CA ALA A 209 2.94 -6.70 -11.19
C ALA A 209 3.60 -5.31 -11.12
N GLU A 210 4.92 -5.25 -10.89
CA GLU A 210 5.68 -4.01 -10.94
C GLU A 210 5.64 -3.38 -12.34
N LEU A 211 5.83 -4.19 -13.39
CA LEU A 211 5.84 -3.73 -14.78
C LEU A 211 4.48 -3.22 -15.24
N VAL A 212 3.37 -3.82 -14.79
CA VAL A 212 2.01 -3.43 -15.19
C VAL A 212 1.74 -1.96 -14.85
N LYS A 213 2.19 -1.48 -13.68
CA LYS A 213 2.01 -0.08 -13.28
C LYS A 213 2.73 0.88 -14.23
N ALA A 214 4.02 0.63 -14.49
CA ALA A 214 4.81 1.44 -15.39
C ALA A 214 4.24 1.43 -16.82
N SER A 215 3.82 0.25 -17.29
CA SER A 215 3.25 0.07 -18.63
C SER A 215 1.93 0.80 -18.82
N ALA A 216 1.04 0.74 -17.82
CA ALA A 216 -0.23 1.46 -17.85
C ALA A 216 -0.02 2.98 -17.94
N ASN A 217 0.86 3.53 -17.09
CA ASN A 217 1.17 4.96 -17.09
C ASN A 217 1.83 5.40 -18.40
N ALA A 218 2.78 4.63 -18.92
CA ALA A 218 3.45 4.91 -20.19
C ALA A 218 2.46 4.89 -21.38
N PHE A 219 1.52 3.96 -21.38
CA PHE A 219 0.50 3.87 -22.42
C PHE A 219 -0.47 5.06 -22.37
N LEU A 220 -0.92 5.48 -21.18
CA LEU A 220 -1.74 6.67 -21.02
C LEU A 220 -1.03 7.95 -21.48
N ALA A 221 0.24 8.12 -21.11
CA ALA A 221 1.06 9.22 -21.60
C ALA A 221 1.19 9.20 -23.14
N THR A 222 1.42 8.03 -23.72
CA THR A 222 1.51 7.85 -25.18
C THR A 222 0.24 8.29 -25.89
N LYS A 223 -0.96 7.98 -25.35
CA LYS A 223 -2.23 8.43 -25.95
C LYS A 223 -2.34 9.94 -26.01
N ILE A 224 -1.90 10.64 -24.96
CA ILE A 224 -1.90 12.11 -24.90
C ILE A 224 -0.88 12.67 -25.90
N SER A 225 0.33 12.12 -25.94
CA SER A 225 1.36 12.55 -26.89
C SER A 225 0.98 12.27 -28.35
N PHE A 226 0.25 11.19 -28.62
CA PHE A 226 -0.19 10.84 -29.98
C PHE A 226 -1.22 11.81 -30.55
N ILE A 227 -2.08 12.41 -29.72
CA ILE A 227 -3.13 13.33 -30.18
C ILE A 227 -2.67 14.80 -30.24
N ASN A 228 -1.59 15.15 -29.53
CA ASN A 228 -0.97 16.48 -29.57
C ASN A 228 -0.16 16.69 -30.85
#